data_AF-A0AA95MQS8-F1
#
_entry.id   AF-A0AA95MQS8-F1
#
_cell.length_a   1.000
_cell.length_b   1.000
_cell.length_c   1.000
_cell.angle_alpha   90.00
_cell.angle_beta   90.00
_cell.angle_gamma   90.00
#
_symmetry.space_group_name_H-M   'P 1'
#
loop_
_entity.id
_entity.type
_entity.pdbx_description
1 polymer ?
#
loop_
_entity_poly.entity_id
_entity_poly.type
_entity_poly.pdbx_seq_one_letter_code
_entity_poly.pdbx_strand_id
1 'polypeptide(L)'
;MNSFVNYLDQFNVLSPNHSKIYDEYTYEQSENAYSFKIDTKVEHYLIEMFKSRPQSVILTGNAGDGKTRLCRSIYNKFSQQELGNWPTSGIIDIEFIHGKIRIVKDLSELKEEIILQELISLQKGIESNHSKKVYYLIAANEGKLTKFLSQCRDLSSLKKAVTDRFRDYRSNDETFSVINLLSVTSSIYVEKVLAEWNKEENWLPCDGCTSKNSCIIYLNHKRTSQPHVKDRLVEQYRLLDYLGTHITMRELLIHISFLLTGGFTCKDIKDAGYDGLKQQIEKPYYQNFYGHNIEHEAFSEMRALRHFRELDPGAHSVSRIDDFIINGDLSGDKELESLHSALYNNDLDLYLGYFKKRLEMYRDHNKDSNDTLIDEWISKLRRKFYFEFPNEVLFNRKSMIPFQYINEYDQMFDNLIKRMHSRKDIINGLNRSFSKRLVSPSQQLYATNENLMIHSLVPSTQVIIEEENTRNDIDHLPSRFYMAVNHKIKMPVDLHVFEYLMRLNNGNTHNILKEDVEILLDTFKNEIIKNSEQDQFVLNILRLDSEKGLFIHDEIFVD
;
A
#
# COMPACT_ATOMS: atom_id res chain seq x y z
N MET A 1 -12.46 -32.80 2.16
CA MET A 1 -12.41 -31.46 1.53
C MET A 1 -12.09 -30.48 2.62
N ASN A 2 -11.26 -29.46 2.36
CA ASN A 2 -10.97 -28.45 3.37
C ASN A 2 -12.00 -27.31 3.27
N SER A 3 -12.80 -27.15 4.31
CA SER A 3 -13.84 -26.10 4.40
C SER A 3 -13.24 -24.70 4.42
N PHE A 4 -12.01 -24.51 4.89
CA PHE A 4 -11.33 -23.22 4.84
C PHE A 4 -11.03 -22.77 3.40
N VAL A 5 -10.65 -23.71 2.52
CA VAL A 5 -10.45 -23.39 1.09
C VAL A 5 -11.77 -22.94 0.44
N ASN A 6 -12.90 -23.52 0.83
CA ASN A 6 -14.21 -23.06 0.35
C ASN A 6 -14.58 -21.68 0.90
N TYR A 7 -14.18 -21.37 2.13
CA TYR A 7 -14.32 -20.03 2.69
C TYR A 7 -13.50 -19.00 1.88
N LEU A 8 -12.26 -19.32 1.52
CA LEU A 8 -11.42 -18.46 0.68
C LEU A 8 -12.01 -18.24 -0.72
N ASP A 9 -12.69 -19.24 -1.30
CA ASP A 9 -13.36 -19.11 -2.60
C ASP A 9 -14.47 -18.05 -2.62
N GLN A 10 -15.01 -17.67 -1.46
CA GLN A 10 -15.95 -16.54 -1.38
C GLN A 10 -15.30 -15.23 -1.85
N PHE A 11 -13.97 -15.11 -1.75
CA PHE A 11 -13.19 -13.95 -2.22
C PHE A 11 -12.63 -14.13 -3.64
N ASN A 12 -12.96 -15.22 -4.32
CA ASN A 12 -12.45 -15.52 -5.65
C ASN A 12 -13.27 -14.81 -6.73
N VAL A 13 -12.60 -13.92 -7.48
CA VAL A 13 -13.21 -13.17 -8.58
C VAL A 13 -13.58 -14.07 -9.77
N LEU A 14 -12.94 -15.24 -9.88
CA LEU A 14 -13.23 -16.23 -10.92
C LEU A 14 -14.42 -17.13 -10.56
N SER A 15 -14.92 -17.06 -9.33
CA SER A 15 -16.00 -17.91 -8.84
C SER A 15 -17.37 -17.26 -9.07
N PRO A 16 -18.43 -18.02 -9.43
CA PRO A 16 -19.80 -17.51 -9.44
C PRO A 16 -20.29 -17.05 -8.06
N ASN A 17 -19.57 -17.39 -6.98
CA ASN A 17 -19.81 -16.86 -5.64
C ASN A 17 -19.33 -15.41 -5.45
N HIS A 18 -18.67 -14.79 -6.44
CA HIS A 18 -18.14 -13.42 -6.37
C HIS A 18 -19.18 -12.35 -5.99
N SER A 19 -20.46 -12.57 -6.31
CA SER A 19 -21.56 -11.66 -5.90
C SER A 19 -21.66 -11.49 -4.39
N LYS A 20 -21.24 -12.49 -3.60
CA LYS A 20 -21.21 -12.47 -2.14
C LYS A 20 -20.12 -11.56 -1.55
N ILE A 21 -19.12 -11.11 -2.32
CA ILE A 21 -18.07 -10.18 -1.86
C ILE A 21 -18.61 -8.76 -1.68
N TYR A 22 -19.65 -8.41 -2.43
CA TYR A 22 -20.28 -7.09 -2.39
C TYR A 22 -21.26 -6.96 -1.22
N ASP A 23 -21.90 -8.06 -0.84
CA ASP A 23 -22.61 -8.16 0.42
C ASP A 23 -21.59 -8.40 1.54
N GLU A 24 -21.26 -7.34 2.28
CA GLU A 24 -20.21 -7.33 3.33
C GLU A 24 -20.41 -8.36 4.48
N TYR A 25 -21.38 -9.26 4.38
CA TYR A 25 -21.68 -10.34 5.31
C TYR A 25 -22.18 -11.61 4.59
N THR A 26 -21.28 -12.55 4.34
CA THR A 26 -21.62 -13.97 4.19
C THR A 26 -21.66 -14.64 5.56
N TYR A 27 -22.78 -14.52 6.28
CA TYR A 27 -23.15 -15.60 7.19
C TYR A 27 -23.68 -16.74 6.32
N GLU A 28 -22.83 -17.68 5.95
CA GLU A 28 -23.38 -19.00 5.62
C GLU A 28 -23.91 -19.58 6.93
N GLN A 29 -25.23 -19.78 7.00
CA GLN A 29 -25.91 -20.46 8.11
C GLN A 29 -25.55 -21.96 8.09
N SER A 30 -24.27 -22.28 8.28
CA SER A 30 -23.79 -23.64 8.47
C SER A 30 -22.95 -23.69 9.73
N GLU A 31 -23.06 -24.78 10.48
CA GLU A 31 -22.37 -24.99 11.77
C GLU A 31 -20.83 -24.97 11.67
N ASN A 32 -20.27 -24.89 10.44
CA ASN A 32 -18.84 -24.79 10.13
C ASN A 32 -18.46 -23.49 9.39
N ALA A 33 -19.22 -22.40 9.56
CA ALA A 33 -18.90 -21.12 8.95
C ALA A 33 -17.65 -20.51 9.60
N TYR A 34 -16.55 -20.43 8.83
CA TYR A 34 -15.39 -19.64 9.24
C TYR A 34 -15.82 -18.16 9.32
N SER A 35 -15.83 -17.60 10.53
CA SER A 35 -15.96 -16.17 10.73
C SER A 35 -14.58 -15.58 10.97
N PHE A 36 -14.15 -14.73 10.06
CA PHE A 36 -12.86 -14.06 10.16
C PHE A 36 -13.08 -12.64 10.68
N LYS A 37 -12.53 -12.35 11.86
CA LYS A 37 -12.54 -11.01 12.44
C LYS A 37 -11.11 -10.50 12.56
N ILE A 38 -10.73 -9.58 11.66
CA ILE A 38 -9.52 -8.78 11.87
C ILE A 38 -9.80 -7.80 12.98
N ASP A 39 -8.96 -7.88 14.00
CA ASP A 39 -8.93 -6.90 15.07
C ASP A 39 -8.25 -5.61 14.59
N THR A 40 -8.95 -4.49 14.72
CA THR A 40 -8.50 -3.20 14.18
C THR A 40 -8.48 -2.14 15.28
N LYS A 41 -7.46 -1.28 15.27
CA LYS A 41 -7.34 -0.16 16.21
C LYS A 41 -8.54 0.78 16.12
N VAL A 42 -9.09 0.98 14.92
CA VAL A 42 -10.28 1.82 14.72
C VAL A 42 -11.51 1.25 15.40
N GLU A 43 -11.71 -0.07 15.36
CA GLU A 43 -12.81 -0.71 16.06
C GLU A 43 -12.67 -0.55 17.57
N HIS A 44 -11.48 -0.81 18.13
CA HIS A 44 -11.22 -0.60 19.56
C HIS A 44 -11.40 0.86 19.97
N TYR A 45 -10.85 1.79 19.19
CA TYR A 45 -10.98 3.23 19.43
C TYR A 45 -12.45 3.64 19.50
N LEU A 46 -13.27 3.23 18.54
CA LEU A 46 -14.71 3.53 18.52
C LEU A 46 -15.43 2.93 19.73
N ILE A 47 -15.14 1.67 20.07
CA ILE A 47 -15.75 1.00 21.23
C ILE A 47 -15.39 1.73 22.53
N GLU A 48 -14.12 2.03 22.75
CA GLU A 48 -13.66 2.72 23.96
C GLU A 48 -14.16 4.16 24.03
N MET A 49 -14.22 4.87 22.88
CA MET A 49 -14.81 6.19 22.79
C MET A 49 -16.28 6.18 23.21
N PHE A 50 -17.11 5.30 22.65
CA PHE A 50 -18.53 5.23 23.02
C PHE A 50 -18.74 4.76 24.47
N LYS A 51 -17.86 3.93 25.04
CA LYS A 51 -17.95 3.52 26.45
C LYS A 51 -17.57 4.60 27.45
N SER A 52 -16.54 5.39 27.15
CA SER A 52 -15.94 6.32 28.11
C SER A 52 -16.46 7.74 27.93
N ARG A 53 -16.30 8.29 26.73
CA ARG A 53 -16.64 9.66 26.39
C ARG A 53 -17.23 9.71 24.98
N PRO A 54 -18.55 9.49 24.84
CA PRO A 54 -19.19 9.39 23.55
C PRO A 54 -19.16 10.72 22.80
N GLN A 55 -18.93 10.63 21.49
CA GLN A 55 -18.91 11.75 20.56
C GLN A 55 -19.49 11.32 19.22
N SER A 56 -19.87 12.27 18.37
CA SER A 56 -20.28 11.95 17.00
C SER A 56 -19.08 11.64 16.11
N VAL A 57 -19.22 10.63 15.25
CA VAL A 57 -18.17 10.19 14.32
C VAL A 57 -18.69 10.08 12.90
N ILE A 58 -17.93 10.59 11.93
CA ILE A 58 -18.06 10.23 10.52
C ILE A 58 -16.89 9.32 10.13
N LEU A 59 -17.20 8.12 9.66
CA LEU A 59 -16.28 7.20 8.99
C LEU A 59 -16.27 7.49 7.50
N THR A 60 -15.11 7.82 6.94
CA THR A 60 -14.92 8.06 5.50
C THR A 60 -13.95 7.06 4.89
N GLY A 61 -14.05 6.88 3.57
CA GLY A 61 -13.18 5.98 2.80
C GLY A 61 -13.87 5.47 1.54
N ASN A 62 -13.17 4.64 0.79
CA ASN A 62 -13.65 4.00 -0.42
C ASN A 62 -14.61 2.84 -0.13
N ALA A 63 -15.36 2.41 -1.14
CA ALA A 63 -16.17 1.21 -1.03
C ALA A 63 -15.25 0.00 -0.83
N GLY A 64 -15.54 -0.83 0.18
CA GLY A 64 -14.69 -1.97 0.52
C GLY A 64 -13.68 -1.74 1.64
N ASP A 65 -13.56 -0.53 2.20
CA ASP A 65 -12.71 -0.26 3.39
C ASP A 65 -13.31 -0.77 4.71
N GLY A 66 -14.53 -1.30 4.70
CA GLY A 66 -15.17 -1.87 5.89
C GLY A 66 -15.88 -0.85 6.79
N LYS A 67 -16.26 0.33 6.29
CA LYS A 67 -17.06 1.32 7.03
C LYS A 67 -18.36 0.72 7.58
N THR A 68 -19.11 0.02 6.73
CA THR A 68 -20.39 -0.59 7.12
C THR A 68 -20.17 -1.80 8.04
N ARG A 69 -19.07 -2.57 7.87
CA ARG A 69 -18.61 -3.56 8.86
C ARG A 69 -18.38 -2.93 10.24
N LEU A 70 -17.69 -1.79 10.33
CA LEU A 70 -17.45 -1.08 11.58
C LEU A 70 -18.76 -0.62 12.23
N CYS A 71 -19.67 -0.02 11.46
CA CYS A 71 -21.00 0.34 11.94
C CYS A 71 -21.76 -0.86 12.54
N ARG A 72 -21.69 -2.03 11.89
CA ARG A 72 -22.30 -3.25 12.43
C ARG A 72 -21.60 -3.75 13.69
N SER A 73 -20.26 -3.70 13.74
CA SER A 73 -19.54 -4.15 14.93
C SER A 73 -19.88 -3.29 16.15
N ILE A 74 -19.99 -1.97 15.97
CA ILE A 74 -20.47 -1.07 17.02
C ILE A 74 -21.91 -1.39 17.40
N TYR A 75 -22.79 -1.66 16.44
CA TYR A 75 -24.14 -2.12 16.75
C TYR A 75 -24.15 -3.38 17.62
N ASN A 76 -23.47 -4.44 17.18
CA ASN A 76 -23.44 -5.71 17.90
C ASN A 76 -22.79 -5.59 19.28
N LYS A 77 -21.90 -4.61 19.47
CA LYS A 77 -21.23 -4.38 20.76
C LYS A 77 -22.12 -3.70 21.80
N PHE A 78 -22.97 -2.76 21.39
CA PHE A 78 -23.80 -1.96 22.30
C PHE A 78 -25.27 -2.37 22.31
N SER A 79 -25.73 -3.14 21.32
CA SER A 79 -27.07 -3.73 21.29
C SER A 79 -27.12 -5.05 22.07
N GLN A 80 -28.30 -5.41 22.56
CA GLN A 80 -28.57 -6.71 23.18
C GLN A 80 -28.78 -7.84 22.16
N GLN A 81 -29.00 -7.47 20.89
CA GLN A 81 -29.25 -8.41 19.79
C GLN A 81 -28.25 -8.17 18.67
N GLU A 82 -27.81 -9.24 18.02
CA GLU A 82 -27.00 -9.11 16.80
C GLU A 82 -27.83 -8.56 15.64
N LEU A 83 -27.20 -7.72 14.82
CA LEU A 83 -27.81 -7.21 13.60
C LEU A 83 -27.87 -8.30 12.55
N GLY A 84 -29.07 -8.79 12.24
CA GLY A 84 -29.29 -9.63 11.06
C GLY A 84 -29.11 -8.82 9.77
N ASN A 85 -30.18 -8.13 9.36
CA ASN A 85 -30.19 -7.27 8.17
C ASN A 85 -30.27 -5.80 8.55
N TRP A 86 -29.66 -4.94 7.73
CA TRP A 86 -29.84 -3.50 7.86
C TRP A 86 -31.31 -3.12 7.55
N PRO A 87 -31.90 -2.15 8.27
CA PRO A 87 -33.23 -1.65 7.95
C PRO A 87 -33.21 -0.99 6.56
N THR A 88 -34.35 -1.02 5.87
CA THR A 88 -34.51 -0.41 4.54
C THR A 88 -34.25 1.10 4.52
N SER A 89 -34.38 1.76 5.67
CA SER A 89 -34.02 3.17 5.87
C SER A 89 -32.51 3.43 5.82
N GLY A 90 -31.67 2.40 6.00
CA GLY A 90 -30.22 2.56 6.18
C GLY A 90 -29.80 3.22 7.50
N ILE A 91 -30.75 3.49 8.40
CA ILE A 91 -30.55 4.18 9.68
C ILE A 91 -31.09 3.33 10.81
N ILE A 92 -30.29 3.13 11.85
CA ILE A 92 -30.67 2.41 13.06
C ILE A 92 -30.21 3.14 14.30
N ASP A 93 -30.96 2.94 15.37
CA ASP A 93 -30.80 3.60 16.64
C ASP A 93 -30.50 2.56 17.72
N ILE A 94 -29.56 2.84 18.61
CA ILE A 94 -29.17 1.97 19.72
C ILE A 94 -29.22 2.78 21.01
N GLU A 95 -30.01 2.33 21.98
CA GLU A 95 -29.96 2.86 23.34
C GLU A 95 -28.76 2.26 24.09
N PHE A 96 -27.98 3.09 24.78
CA PHE A 96 -26.81 2.68 25.54
C PHE A 96 -26.63 3.58 26.78
N ILE A 97 -25.61 3.29 27.61
CA ILE A 97 -25.50 3.88 28.96
C ILE A 97 -25.46 5.42 28.96
N HIS A 98 -24.92 6.02 27.90
CA HIS A 98 -24.75 7.47 27.81
C HIS A 98 -25.82 8.17 26.97
N GLY A 99 -26.83 7.44 26.48
CA GLY A 99 -27.90 7.97 25.65
C GLY A 99 -28.16 7.09 24.45
N LYS A 100 -28.06 7.66 23.25
CA LYS A 100 -28.45 6.98 22.01
C LYS A 100 -27.39 7.11 20.91
N ILE A 101 -27.01 5.99 20.30
CA ILE A 101 -26.17 5.97 19.10
C ILE A 101 -27.08 5.89 17.87
N ARG A 102 -26.99 6.90 17.00
CA ARG A 102 -27.67 6.94 15.71
C ARG A 102 -26.70 6.56 14.60
N ILE A 103 -26.86 5.35 14.07
CA ILE A 103 -25.98 4.78 13.05
C ILE A 103 -26.60 5.00 11.67
N VAL A 104 -25.81 5.58 10.77
CA VAL A 104 -26.13 5.71 9.34
C VAL A 104 -25.18 4.81 8.55
N LYS A 105 -25.73 3.75 7.95
CA LYS A 105 -24.97 2.65 7.30
C LYS A 105 -24.14 3.12 6.10
N ASP A 106 -24.75 3.89 5.21
CA ASP A 106 -24.10 4.53 4.08
C ASP A 106 -24.90 5.77 3.71
N LEU A 107 -24.34 6.94 4.01
CA LEU A 107 -24.92 8.23 3.67
C LEU A 107 -25.18 8.36 2.15
N SER A 108 -24.42 7.63 1.35
CA SER A 108 -24.47 7.67 -0.11
C SER A 108 -25.67 6.95 -0.70
N GLU A 109 -26.29 6.01 0.03
CA GLU A 109 -27.47 5.28 -0.43
C GLU A 109 -28.78 6.00 -0.09
N LEU A 110 -28.72 7.06 0.74
CA LEU A 110 -29.89 7.81 1.19
C LEU A 110 -30.35 8.86 0.17
N LYS A 111 -31.64 9.21 0.24
CA LYS A 111 -32.21 10.35 -0.50
C LYS A 111 -31.68 11.67 0.06
N GLU A 112 -31.53 12.67 -0.80
CA GLU A 112 -30.93 13.97 -0.45
C GLU A 112 -31.64 14.67 0.71
N GLU A 113 -32.98 14.56 0.81
CA GLU A 113 -33.75 15.17 1.88
C GLU A 113 -33.42 14.54 3.25
N ILE A 114 -33.21 13.21 3.27
CA ILE A 114 -32.83 12.47 4.47
C ILE A 114 -31.39 12.81 4.86
N ILE A 115 -30.46 12.86 3.89
CA ILE A 115 -29.08 13.28 4.13
C ILE A 115 -29.05 14.66 4.78
N LEU A 116 -29.80 15.63 4.22
CA LEU A 116 -29.88 16.98 4.77
C LEU A 116 -30.41 16.97 6.21
N GLN A 117 -31.48 16.24 6.47
CA GLN A 117 -32.08 16.13 7.81
C GLN A 117 -31.08 15.56 8.85
N GLU A 118 -30.38 14.49 8.50
CA GLU A 118 -29.42 13.85 9.40
C GLU A 118 -28.19 14.72 9.64
N LEU A 119 -27.66 15.39 8.61
CA LEU A 119 -26.51 16.28 8.76
C LEU A 119 -26.86 17.58 9.53
N ILE A 120 -28.06 18.13 9.36
CA ILE A 120 -28.54 19.26 10.19
C ILE A 120 -28.66 18.83 11.65
N SER A 121 -29.18 17.62 11.89
CA SER A 121 -29.32 17.08 13.24
C SER A 121 -27.96 16.82 13.90
N LEU A 122 -27.00 16.29 13.13
CA LEU A 122 -25.60 16.17 13.55
C LEU A 122 -25.00 17.53 13.91
N GLN A 123 -25.12 18.53 13.03
CA GLN A 123 -24.58 19.87 13.26
C GLN A 123 -25.13 20.49 14.57
N LYS A 124 -26.45 20.45 14.76
CA LYS A 124 -27.09 20.94 16.00
C LYS A 124 -26.64 20.14 17.23
N GLY A 125 -26.42 18.83 17.06
CA GLY A 125 -25.87 17.97 18.11
C GLY A 125 -24.49 18.45 18.56
N ILE A 126 -23.59 18.69 17.61
CA ILE A 126 -22.22 19.18 17.87
C ILE A 126 -22.26 20.57 18.53
N GLU A 127 -23.02 21.52 17.95
CA GLU A 127 -23.13 22.90 18.45
C GLU A 127 -23.71 22.99 19.88
N SER A 128 -24.57 22.03 20.25
CA SER A 128 -25.16 21.95 21.59
C SER A 128 -24.42 20.98 22.53
N ASN A 129 -23.22 20.54 22.16
CA ASN A 129 -22.42 19.56 22.90
C ASN A 129 -23.23 18.32 23.32
N HIS A 130 -24.01 17.78 22.37
CA HIS A 130 -24.88 16.63 22.54
C HIS A 130 -25.85 16.74 23.74
N SER A 131 -26.43 17.91 23.99
CA SER A 131 -27.40 18.14 25.09
C SER A 131 -28.55 17.13 25.15
N LYS A 132 -28.97 16.57 24.00
CA LYS A 132 -30.00 15.53 23.87
C LYS A 132 -29.48 14.10 24.01
N LYS A 133 -28.19 13.91 24.28
CA LYS A 133 -27.49 12.62 24.39
C LYS A 133 -27.66 11.70 23.16
N VAL A 134 -27.67 12.31 21.96
CA VAL A 134 -27.70 11.58 20.68
C VAL A 134 -26.34 11.75 20.00
N TYR A 135 -25.69 10.64 19.71
CA TYR A 135 -24.35 10.58 19.11
C TYR A 135 -24.44 9.84 17.78
N TYR A 136 -23.84 10.40 16.74
CA TYR A 136 -23.90 9.83 15.40
C TYR A 136 -22.71 8.92 15.13
N LEU A 137 -22.96 7.84 14.38
CA LEU A 137 -21.93 7.08 13.67
C LEU A 137 -22.34 6.98 12.20
N ILE A 138 -21.73 7.80 11.35
CA ILE A 138 -22.10 7.91 9.94
C ILE A 138 -20.99 7.31 9.10
N ALA A 139 -21.30 6.31 8.28
CA ALA A 139 -20.42 5.90 7.20
C ALA A 139 -20.76 6.68 5.92
N ALA A 140 -19.75 7.28 5.29
CA ALA A 140 -19.93 8.09 4.10
C ALA A 140 -18.78 7.92 3.09
N ASN A 141 -19.06 8.14 1.81
CA ASN A 141 -18.02 8.39 0.82
C ASN A 141 -17.52 9.84 0.96
N GLU A 142 -16.20 10.04 1.01
CA GLU A 142 -15.56 11.35 1.21
C GLU A 142 -15.98 12.38 0.15
N GLY A 143 -15.95 12.01 -1.13
CA GLY A 143 -16.30 12.90 -2.24
C GLY A 143 -17.78 13.29 -2.21
N LYS A 144 -18.68 12.33 -1.94
CA LYS A 144 -20.12 12.62 -1.84
C LYS A 144 -20.45 13.50 -0.63
N LEU A 145 -19.85 13.23 0.53
CA LEU A 145 -20.01 14.05 1.73
C LEU A 145 -19.55 15.49 1.48
N THR A 146 -18.33 15.67 0.96
CA THR A 146 -17.75 16.99 0.70
C THR A 146 -18.56 17.76 -0.34
N LYS A 147 -19.01 17.08 -1.41
CA LYS A 147 -19.89 17.67 -2.42
C LYS A 147 -21.18 18.17 -1.79
N PHE A 148 -21.87 17.33 -1.01
CA PHE A 148 -23.13 17.68 -0.36
C PHE A 148 -22.97 18.87 0.60
N LEU A 149 -21.96 18.84 1.46
CA LEU A 149 -21.64 19.93 2.40
C LEU A 149 -21.33 21.25 1.68
N SER A 150 -20.78 21.20 0.46
CA SER A 150 -20.48 22.41 -0.31
C SER A 150 -21.72 23.03 -0.98
N GLN A 151 -22.78 22.25 -1.21
CA GLN A 151 -24.02 22.71 -1.85
C GLN A 151 -25.03 23.29 -0.85
N CYS A 152 -25.01 22.85 0.41
CA CYS A 152 -25.99 23.26 1.43
C CYS A 152 -25.45 24.37 2.35
N ARG A 153 -26.01 25.58 2.25
CA ARG A 153 -25.60 26.74 3.08
C ARG A 153 -25.86 26.54 4.58
N ASP A 154 -26.93 25.83 4.92
CA ASP A 154 -27.31 25.55 6.31
C ASP A 154 -26.32 24.64 7.04
N LEU A 155 -25.42 23.97 6.30
CA LEU A 155 -24.39 23.08 6.82
C LEU A 155 -23.00 23.73 6.93
N SER A 156 -22.93 25.07 6.92
CA SER A 156 -21.65 25.80 6.87
C SER A 156 -20.71 25.52 8.05
N SER A 157 -21.23 25.37 9.28
CA SER A 157 -20.41 25.04 10.45
C SER A 157 -19.90 23.59 10.38
N LEU A 158 -20.76 22.64 10.02
CA LEU A 158 -20.35 21.24 9.81
C LEU A 158 -19.34 21.10 8.66
N LYS A 159 -19.55 21.81 7.54
CA LYS A 159 -18.61 21.86 6.42
C LYS A 159 -17.22 22.29 6.89
N LYS A 160 -17.14 23.36 7.69
CA LYS A 160 -15.87 23.83 8.24
C LYS A 160 -15.24 22.76 9.15
N ALA A 161 -16.02 22.21 10.09
CA ALA A 161 -15.54 21.20 11.04
C ALA A 161 -15.01 19.94 10.35
N VAL A 162 -15.68 19.46 9.30
CA VAL A 162 -15.25 18.32 8.48
C VAL A 162 -13.99 18.67 7.67
N THR A 163 -13.94 19.86 7.05
CA THR A 163 -12.79 20.31 6.25
C THR A 163 -11.52 20.39 7.11
N ASP A 164 -11.62 20.95 8.31
CA ASP A 164 -10.48 21.09 9.23
C ASP A 164 -9.94 19.72 9.67
N ARG A 165 -10.83 18.74 9.88
CA ARG A 165 -10.47 17.36 10.27
C ARG A 165 -9.92 16.50 9.13
N PHE A 166 -10.33 16.74 7.89
CA PHE A 166 -9.68 16.14 6.73
C PHE A 166 -8.27 16.67 6.52
N ARG A 167 -8.06 17.96 6.77
CA ARG A 167 -6.73 18.57 6.67
C ARG A 167 -5.79 18.08 7.77
N ASP A 168 -6.28 17.97 8.99
CA ASP A 168 -5.50 17.50 10.14
C ASP A 168 -6.40 16.74 11.11
N TYR A 169 -6.14 15.44 11.28
CA TYR A 169 -6.90 14.57 12.18
C TYR A 169 -6.84 15.03 13.64
N ARG A 170 -5.83 15.82 14.03
CA ARG A 170 -5.70 16.42 15.37
C ARG A 170 -6.75 17.49 15.64
N SER A 171 -7.48 17.92 14.61
CA SER A 171 -8.66 18.77 14.74
C SER A 171 -9.89 18.00 15.25
N ASN A 172 -9.79 16.67 15.40
CA ASN A 172 -10.79 15.89 16.12
C ASN A 172 -10.82 16.33 17.59
N ASP A 173 -12.02 16.44 18.14
CA ASP A 173 -12.24 16.86 19.52
C ASP A 173 -13.26 15.95 20.20
N GLU A 174 -13.56 16.26 21.46
CA GLU A 174 -14.41 15.48 22.36
C GLU A 174 -15.90 15.48 21.98
N THR A 175 -16.29 16.22 20.93
CA THR A 175 -17.67 16.32 20.44
C THR A 175 -17.82 15.70 19.05
N PHE A 176 -16.80 15.81 18.21
CA PHE A 176 -16.87 15.39 16.83
C PHE A 176 -15.53 14.89 16.30
N SER A 177 -15.57 13.73 15.64
CA SER A 177 -14.43 13.14 14.94
C SER A 177 -14.76 12.76 13.50
N VAL A 178 -13.80 12.96 12.60
CA VAL A 178 -13.81 12.36 11.26
C VAL A 178 -12.65 11.38 11.19
N ILE A 179 -12.94 10.12 10.88
CA ILE A 179 -11.95 9.06 10.76
C ILE A 179 -11.92 8.61 9.29
N ASN A 180 -10.83 8.92 8.61
CA ASN A 180 -10.61 8.51 7.23
C ASN A 180 -9.88 7.17 7.17
N LEU A 181 -10.57 6.13 6.68
CA LEU A 181 -10.00 4.80 6.52
C LEU A 181 -8.99 4.72 5.36
N LEU A 182 -8.92 5.73 4.48
CA LEU A 182 -7.86 5.85 3.47
C LEU A 182 -6.48 6.10 4.06
N SER A 183 -6.41 6.50 5.33
CA SER A 183 -5.14 6.67 6.04
C SER A 183 -4.63 5.38 6.68
N VAL A 184 -5.37 4.29 6.58
CA VAL A 184 -4.97 3.00 7.14
C VAL A 184 -3.91 2.37 6.25
N THR A 185 -2.83 1.87 6.85
CA THR A 185 -1.76 1.22 6.10
C THR A 185 -2.08 -0.25 5.82
N SER A 186 -1.99 -0.63 4.56
CA SER A 186 -2.41 -1.94 4.07
C SER A 186 -1.50 -3.05 4.61
N SER A 187 -0.20 -2.76 4.76
CA SER A 187 0.80 -3.71 5.26
C SER A 187 0.45 -4.32 6.63
N ILE A 188 -0.08 -3.52 7.56
CA ILE A 188 -0.51 -4.01 8.90
C ILE A 188 -1.63 -5.05 8.75
N TYR A 189 -2.58 -4.80 7.85
CA TYR A 189 -3.71 -5.71 7.65
C TYR A 189 -3.29 -6.99 6.93
N VAL A 190 -2.41 -6.89 5.94
CA VAL A 190 -1.86 -8.08 5.27
C VAL A 190 -1.14 -8.98 6.25
N GLU A 191 -0.34 -8.41 7.15
CA GLU A 191 0.37 -9.19 8.16
C GLU A 191 -0.60 -9.98 9.05
N LYS A 192 -1.67 -9.32 9.53
CA LYS A 192 -2.74 -9.94 10.33
C LYS A 192 -3.48 -11.01 9.53
N VAL A 193 -3.87 -10.73 8.29
CA VAL A 193 -4.59 -11.69 7.43
C VAL A 193 -3.73 -12.91 7.13
N LEU A 194 -2.48 -12.73 6.70
CA LEU A 194 -1.57 -13.84 6.41
C LEU A 194 -1.29 -14.67 7.66
N ALA A 195 -1.14 -14.05 8.83
CA ALA A 195 -0.96 -14.78 10.09
C ALA A 195 -2.17 -15.66 10.40
N GLU A 196 -3.37 -15.10 10.31
CA GLU A 196 -4.61 -15.79 10.63
C GLU A 196 -4.96 -16.87 9.61
N TRP A 197 -4.81 -16.60 8.31
CA TRP A 197 -5.17 -17.54 7.25
C TRP A 197 -4.17 -18.68 7.09
N ASN A 198 -2.90 -18.48 7.46
CA ASN A 198 -1.88 -19.54 7.48
C ASN A 198 -1.77 -20.29 8.82
N LYS A 199 -2.67 -20.05 9.79
CA LYS A 199 -2.76 -20.87 11.00
C LYS A 199 -2.92 -22.36 10.65
N GLU A 200 -2.06 -23.22 11.21
CA GLU A 200 -2.03 -24.65 10.89
C GLU A 200 -3.40 -25.32 11.10
N GLU A 201 -4.20 -24.86 12.07
CA GLU A 201 -5.55 -25.36 12.34
C GLU A 201 -6.48 -25.30 11.12
N ASN A 202 -6.34 -24.26 10.29
CA ASN A 202 -7.12 -24.09 9.06
C ASN A 202 -6.73 -25.10 7.96
N TRP A 203 -5.56 -25.74 8.09
CA TRP A 203 -4.96 -26.60 7.07
C TRP A 203 -4.83 -28.06 7.52
N LEU A 204 -5.16 -28.40 8.77
CA LEU A 204 -5.21 -29.78 9.28
C LEU A 204 -5.94 -30.78 8.36
N PRO A 205 -7.09 -30.44 7.71
CA PRO A 205 -7.76 -31.37 6.80
C PRO A 205 -6.91 -31.77 5.57
N CYS A 206 -5.88 -30.98 5.23
CA CYS A 206 -4.98 -31.28 4.11
C CYS A 206 -3.95 -32.35 4.47
N ASP A 207 -3.67 -32.62 5.75
CA ASP A 207 -2.63 -33.58 6.15
C ASP A 207 -2.95 -35.02 5.76
N GLY A 208 -4.23 -35.40 5.82
CA GLY A 208 -4.74 -36.70 5.35
C GLY A 208 -5.18 -36.72 3.89
N CYS A 209 -4.93 -35.64 3.12
CA CYS A 209 -5.39 -35.55 1.73
C CYS A 209 -4.47 -36.34 0.78
N THR A 210 -5.05 -37.20 -0.06
CA THR A 210 -4.30 -37.99 -1.07
C THR A 210 -3.55 -37.14 -2.08
N SER A 211 -4.06 -35.94 -2.40
CA SER A 211 -3.45 -35.02 -3.36
C SER A 211 -2.43 -34.06 -2.71
N LYS A 212 -2.11 -34.20 -1.42
CA LYS A 212 -1.27 -33.25 -0.66
C LYS A 212 0.04 -32.91 -1.36
N ASN A 213 0.76 -33.92 -1.86
CA ASN A 213 2.08 -33.75 -2.48
C ASN A 213 2.04 -33.14 -3.88
N SER A 214 0.86 -33.04 -4.50
CA SER A 214 0.65 -32.44 -5.83
C SER A 214 -0.34 -31.27 -5.79
N CYS A 215 -0.66 -30.76 -4.59
CA CYS A 215 -1.65 -29.72 -4.40
C CYS A 215 -0.97 -28.34 -4.37
N ILE A 216 -1.20 -27.53 -5.42
CA ILE A 216 -0.64 -26.18 -5.50
C ILE A 216 -1.12 -25.27 -4.36
N ILE A 217 -2.38 -25.41 -3.92
CA ILE A 217 -2.94 -24.65 -2.80
C ILE A 217 -2.16 -24.92 -1.51
N TYR A 218 -1.87 -26.20 -1.24
CA TYR A 218 -1.13 -26.59 -0.03
C TYR A 218 0.34 -26.19 -0.11
N LEU A 219 0.96 -26.28 -1.30
CA LEU A 219 2.31 -25.76 -1.53
C LEU A 219 2.37 -24.25 -1.21
N ASN A 220 1.43 -23.48 -1.75
CA ASN A 220 1.36 -22.03 -1.54
C ASN A 220 1.24 -21.72 -0.05
N HIS A 221 0.29 -22.34 0.65
CA HIS A 221 0.15 -22.22 2.10
C HIS A 221 1.48 -22.52 2.82
N LYS A 222 2.14 -23.65 2.54
CA LYS A 222 3.38 -24.01 3.22
C LYS A 222 4.53 -23.04 2.95
N ARG A 223 4.60 -22.45 1.76
CA ARG A 223 5.60 -21.41 1.43
C ARG A 223 5.27 -20.09 2.12
N THR A 224 4.02 -19.63 2.04
CA THR A 224 3.57 -18.36 2.63
C THR A 224 3.52 -18.38 4.15
N SER A 225 3.54 -19.56 4.76
CA SER A 225 3.66 -19.76 6.21
C SER A 225 5.09 -19.58 6.73
N GLN A 226 6.10 -19.56 5.84
CA GLN A 226 7.48 -19.33 6.25
C GLN A 226 7.66 -17.87 6.67
N PRO A 227 8.26 -17.58 7.84
CA PRO A 227 8.36 -16.21 8.36
C PRO A 227 8.97 -15.21 7.37
N HIS A 228 10.12 -15.53 6.78
CA HIS A 228 10.80 -14.62 5.85
C HIS A 228 10.00 -14.38 4.55
N VAL A 229 9.25 -15.37 4.06
CA VAL A 229 8.36 -15.21 2.90
C VAL A 229 7.21 -14.29 3.26
N LYS A 230 6.57 -14.52 4.42
CA LYS A 230 5.50 -13.67 4.94
C LYS A 230 5.97 -12.21 5.09
N ASP A 231 7.15 -11.99 5.66
CA ASP A 231 7.71 -10.64 5.84
C ASP A 231 7.92 -9.93 4.50
N ARG A 232 8.39 -10.66 3.49
CA ARG A 232 8.57 -10.12 2.12
C ARG A 232 7.26 -9.86 1.40
N LEU A 233 6.23 -10.66 1.63
CA LEU A 233 4.87 -10.37 1.14
C LEU A 233 4.33 -9.09 1.78
N VAL A 234 4.52 -8.91 3.09
CA VAL A 234 4.14 -7.67 3.80
C VAL A 234 4.96 -6.47 3.29
N GLU A 235 6.26 -6.66 3.03
CA GLU A 235 7.13 -5.62 2.48
C GLU A 235 6.66 -5.09 1.11
N GLN A 236 6.11 -5.94 0.25
CA GLN A 236 5.53 -5.49 -1.03
C GLN A 236 4.31 -4.59 -0.83
N TYR A 237 3.46 -4.86 0.15
CA TYR A 237 2.37 -3.95 0.51
C TYR A 237 2.89 -2.68 1.18
N ARG A 238 3.95 -2.79 1.98
CA ARG A 238 4.62 -1.63 2.58
C ARG A 238 5.18 -0.70 1.51
N LEU A 239 5.67 -1.25 0.40
CA LEU A 239 6.10 -0.48 -0.77
C LEU A 239 4.93 0.31 -1.37
N LEU A 240 3.73 -0.27 -1.48
CA LEU A 240 2.54 0.48 -1.90
C LEU A 240 2.15 1.59 -0.93
N ASP A 241 2.27 1.34 0.39
CA ASP A 241 2.06 2.38 1.41
C ASP A 241 3.06 3.55 1.21
N TYR A 242 4.33 3.25 0.89
CA TYR A 242 5.37 4.26 0.58
C TYR A 242 5.11 5.04 -0.71
N LEU A 243 4.37 4.45 -1.64
CA LEU A 243 3.96 5.06 -2.90
C LEU A 243 2.62 5.82 -2.77
N GLY A 244 2.05 5.90 -1.55
CA GLY A 244 0.75 6.54 -1.30
C GLY A 244 -0.42 5.81 -1.95
N THR A 245 -0.27 4.53 -2.31
CA THR A 245 -1.31 3.73 -2.95
C THR A 245 -2.16 3.04 -1.91
N HIS A 246 -3.43 3.43 -1.81
CA HIS A 246 -4.39 2.81 -0.89
C HIS A 246 -5.00 1.55 -1.49
N ILE A 247 -4.90 0.43 -0.78
CA ILE A 247 -5.58 -0.82 -1.12
C ILE A 247 -6.71 -1.04 -0.13
N THR A 248 -7.94 -1.18 -0.64
CA THR A 248 -9.11 -1.41 0.24
C THR A 248 -9.04 -2.79 0.90
N MET A 249 -9.72 -2.95 2.03
CA MET A 249 -9.82 -4.26 2.70
C MET A 249 -10.36 -5.35 1.78
N ARG A 250 -11.34 -5.03 0.92
CA ARG A 250 -11.88 -5.97 -0.06
C ARG A 250 -10.81 -6.42 -1.07
N GLU A 251 -10.10 -5.48 -1.69
CA GLU A 251 -9.05 -5.79 -2.66
C GLU A 251 -7.92 -6.61 -2.04
N LEU A 252 -7.57 -6.31 -0.79
CA LEU A 252 -6.59 -7.06 -0.02
C LEU A 252 -7.02 -8.52 0.19
N LEU A 253 -8.26 -8.76 0.64
CA LEU A 253 -8.76 -10.11 0.91
C LEU A 253 -8.89 -10.95 -0.38
N ILE A 254 -9.35 -10.32 -1.47
CA ILE A 254 -9.37 -10.92 -2.81
C ILE A 254 -7.95 -11.35 -3.21
N HIS A 255 -7.00 -10.43 -3.09
CA HIS A 255 -5.62 -10.68 -3.50
C HIS A 255 -4.96 -11.82 -2.71
N ILE A 256 -5.09 -11.81 -1.38
CA ILE A 256 -4.50 -12.87 -0.54
C ILE A 256 -5.19 -14.23 -0.78
N SER A 257 -6.51 -14.23 -1.01
CA SER A 257 -7.23 -15.47 -1.33
C SER A 257 -6.70 -16.08 -2.62
N PHE A 258 -6.57 -15.26 -3.67
CA PHE A 258 -5.99 -15.69 -4.95
C PHE A 258 -4.52 -16.10 -4.81
N LEU A 259 -3.73 -15.39 -4.01
CA LEU A 259 -2.35 -15.75 -3.71
C LEU A 259 -2.22 -17.18 -3.17
N LEU A 260 -3.07 -17.54 -2.20
CA LEU A 260 -3.05 -18.86 -1.57
C LEU A 260 -3.63 -19.94 -2.49
N THR A 261 -4.75 -19.66 -3.15
CA THR A 261 -5.54 -20.68 -3.86
C THR A 261 -5.25 -20.79 -5.35
N GLY A 262 -4.69 -19.75 -5.97
CA GLY A 262 -4.60 -19.61 -7.42
C GLY A 262 -5.96 -19.49 -8.11
N GLY A 263 -7.05 -19.29 -7.35
CA GLY A 263 -8.42 -19.32 -7.85
C GLY A 263 -9.04 -20.72 -7.89
N PHE A 264 -8.42 -21.72 -7.25
CA PHE A 264 -8.89 -23.10 -7.22
C PHE A 264 -9.50 -23.52 -5.87
N THR A 265 -10.42 -24.45 -5.93
CA THR A 265 -10.98 -25.17 -4.77
C THR A 265 -10.35 -26.55 -4.60
N CYS A 266 -10.59 -27.20 -3.46
CA CYS A 266 -10.21 -28.60 -3.25
C CYS A 266 -10.84 -29.56 -4.28
N LYS A 267 -11.98 -29.19 -4.89
CA LYS A 267 -12.62 -29.98 -5.93
C LYS A 267 -11.82 -29.90 -7.23
N ASP A 268 -11.44 -28.69 -7.63
CA ASP A 268 -10.67 -28.45 -8.85
C ASP A 268 -9.32 -29.18 -8.83
N ILE A 269 -8.65 -29.24 -7.66
CA ILE A 269 -7.42 -30.01 -7.49
C ILE A 269 -7.63 -31.52 -7.69
N LYS A 270 -8.76 -32.06 -7.20
CA LYS A 270 -9.03 -33.51 -7.26
C LYS A 270 -9.53 -33.98 -8.63
N ASP A 271 -10.32 -33.15 -9.28
CA ASP A 271 -10.99 -33.47 -10.54
C ASP A 271 -10.11 -33.11 -11.76
N ALA A 272 -8.88 -32.62 -11.53
CA ALA A 272 -7.97 -32.18 -12.57
C ALA A 272 -7.52 -33.32 -13.50
N GLY A 273 -7.87 -33.20 -14.78
CA GLY A 273 -7.19 -33.92 -15.86
C GLY A 273 -5.82 -33.31 -16.21
N TYR A 274 -5.23 -33.75 -17.31
CA TYR A 274 -3.90 -33.30 -17.74
C TYR A 274 -3.81 -31.78 -17.93
N ASP A 275 -4.74 -31.17 -18.66
CA ASP A 275 -4.73 -29.72 -18.91
C ASP A 275 -4.96 -28.90 -17.63
N GLY A 276 -5.82 -29.40 -16.73
CA GLY A 276 -6.05 -28.80 -15.42
C GLY A 276 -4.80 -28.83 -14.54
N LEU A 277 -4.07 -29.95 -14.52
CA LEU A 277 -2.79 -30.04 -13.80
C LEU A 277 -1.76 -29.05 -14.34
N LYS A 278 -1.66 -28.90 -15.67
CA LYS A 278 -0.77 -27.91 -16.29
C LYS A 278 -1.10 -26.49 -15.84
N GLN A 279 -2.38 -26.12 -15.81
CA GLN A 279 -2.82 -24.81 -15.33
C GLN A 279 -2.53 -24.62 -13.84
N GLN A 280 -2.73 -25.65 -13.01
CA GLN A 280 -2.49 -25.59 -11.57
C GLN A 280 -1.03 -25.36 -11.22
N ILE A 281 -0.11 -26.05 -11.90
CA ILE A 281 1.33 -25.95 -11.67
C ILE A 281 1.88 -24.55 -12.02
N GLU A 282 1.17 -23.78 -12.85
CA GLU A 282 1.48 -22.39 -13.20
C GLU A 282 0.99 -21.36 -12.16
N LYS A 283 0.44 -21.80 -11.02
CA LYS A 283 -0.12 -20.96 -9.95
C LYS A 283 0.64 -21.00 -8.61
N PRO A 284 1.99 -20.98 -8.56
CA PRO A 284 2.68 -20.79 -7.31
C PRO A 284 2.43 -19.37 -6.77
N TYR A 285 2.43 -19.21 -5.45
CA TYR A 285 2.01 -17.98 -4.76
C TYR A 285 2.74 -16.73 -5.27
N TYR A 286 4.04 -16.83 -5.59
CA TYR A 286 4.85 -15.71 -6.06
C TYR A 286 4.53 -15.29 -7.50
N GLN A 287 3.90 -16.16 -8.31
CA GLN A 287 3.31 -15.79 -9.60
C GLN A 287 1.93 -15.17 -9.40
N ASN A 288 1.13 -15.76 -8.52
CA ASN A 288 -0.21 -15.28 -8.19
C ASN A 288 -0.17 -13.85 -7.63
N PHE A 289 0.83 -13.53 -6.80
CA PHE A 289 1.05 -12.21 -6.20
C PHE A 289 1.11 -11.07 -7.25
N TYR A 290 1.67 -11.34 -8.43
CA TYR A 290 1.79 -10.35 -9.50
C TYR A 290 0.75 -10.55 -10.62
N GLY A 291 -0.21 -11.45 -10.43
CA GLY A 291 -1.28 -11.69 -11.39
C GLY A 291 -0.79 -12.34 -12.69
N HIS A 292 0.22 -13.20 -12.64
CA HIS A 292 0.61 -13.99 -13.82
C HIS A 292 -0.34 -15.16 -14.05
N ASN A 293 -0.51 -15.52 -15.32
CA ASN A 293 -1.35 -16.63 -15.77
C ASN A 293 -2.84 -16.50 -15.40
N ILE A 294 -3.32 -15.29 -15.07
CA ILE A 294 -4.75 -14.98 -14.83
C ILE A 294 -5.40 -14.45 -16.12
N GLU A 295 -6.68 -14.72 -16.31
CA GLU A 295 -7.46 -14.15 -17.41
C GLU A 295 -7.61 -12.63 -17.27
N HIS A 296 -7.73 -11.93 -18.40
CA HIS A 296 -7.71 -10.47 -18.46
C HIS A 296 -8.88 -9.84 -17.69
N GLU A 297 -10.07 -10.44 -17.79
CA GLU A 297 -11.27 -10.01 -17.08
C GLU A 297 -11.05 -10.04 -15.55
N ALA A 298 -10.51 -11.14 -15.03
CA ALA A 298 -10.25 -11.27 -13.60
C ALA A 298 -9.10 -10.37 -13.12
N PHE A 299 -8.08 -10.15 -13.95
CA PHE A 299 -7.03 -9.16 -13.67
C PHE A 299 -7.60 -7.75 -13.52
N SER A 300 -8.58 -7.39 -14.36
CA SER A 300 -9.17 -6.05 -14.38
C SER A 300 -9.98 -5.73 -13.11
N GLU A 301 -10.63 -6.74 -12.53
CA GLU A 301 -11.37 -6.65 -11.27
C GLU A 301 -10.44 -6.62 -10.05
N MET A 302 -9.30 -7.30 -10.11
CA MET A 302 -8.27 -7.31 -9.07
C MET A 302 -7.34 -6.08 -9.18
N ARG A 303 -7.89 -4.89 -8.92
CA ARG A 303 -7.18 -3.59 -9.09
C ARG A 303 -5.82 -3.52 -8.41
N ALA A 304 -5.65 -4.15 -7.24
CA ALA A 304 -4.39 -4.22 -6.50
C ALA A 304 -3.25 -4.84 -7.34
N LEU A 305 -3.55 -5.83 -8.19
CA LEU A 305 -2.56 -6.49 -9.04
C LEU A 305 -1.90 -5.56 -10.05
N ARG A 306 -2.61 -4.51 -10.50
CA ARG A 306 -2.04 -3.51 -11.42
C ARG A 306 -0.86 -2.80 -10.76
N HIS A 307 -1.01 -2.43 -9.50
CA HIS A 307 0.05 -1.77 -8.74
C HIS A 307 1.23 -2.71 -8.47
N PHE A 308 0.96 -3.97 -8.12
CA PHE A 308 2.05 -4.94 -7.90
C PHE A 308 2.80 -5.28 -9.18
N ARG A 309 2.14 -5.30 -10.34
CA ARG A 309 2.79 -5.63 -11.62
C ARG A 309 3.86 -4.61 -12.02
N GLU A 310 3.71 -3.35 -11.62
CA GLU A 310 4.75 -2.32 -11.77
C GLU A 310 5.97 -2.59 -10.87
N LEU A 311 5.79 -3.35 -9.78
CA LEU A 311 6.81 -3.67 -8.79
C LEU A 311 7.42 -5.07 -8.99
N ASP A 312 7.09 -5.74 -10.10
CA ASP A 312 7.41 -7.15 -10.32
C ASP A 312 8.93 -7.38 -10.45
N PRO A 313 9.58 -8.08 -9.50
CA PRO A 313 11.01 -8.35 -9.52
C PRO A 313 11.41 -9.31 -10.65
N GLY A 314 10.46 -9.99 -11.28
CA GLY A 314 10.69 -10.80 -12.48
C GLY A 314 10.98 -9.98 -13.73
N ALA A 315 10.51 -8.72 -13.78
CA ALA A 315 10.63 -7.86 -14.96
C ALA A 315 12.03 -7.24 -15.14
N HIS A 316 12.81 -7.13 -14.05
CA HIS A 316 14.14 -6.53 -14.08
C HIS A 316 15.23 -7.60 -13.98
N SER A 317 16.18 -7.56 -14.92
CA SER A 317 17.37 -8.42 -14.89
C SER A 317 18.43 -7.82 -13.98
N VAL A 318 18.98 -8.66 -13.10
CA VAL A 318 20.15 -8.34 -12.28
C VAL A 318 21.17 -9.43 -12.55
N SER A 319 22.25 -9.10 -13.27
CA SER A 319 23.17 -10.08 -13.85
C SER A 319 23.72 -11.10 -12.83
N ARG A 320 24.07 -10.65 -11.62
CA ARG A 320 24.58 -11.53 -10.56
C ARG A 320 23.52 -12.52 -10.07
N ILE A 321 22.25 -12.10 -10.01
CA ILE A 321 21.13 -12.96 -9.59
C ILE A 321 20.77 -13.93 -10.72
N ASP A 322 20.73 -13.46 -11.97
CA ASP A 322 20.47 -14.31 -13.13
C ASP A 322 21.53 -15.39 -13.29
N ASP A 323 22.81 -15.03 -13.11
CA ASP A 323 23.91 -15.99 -13.10
C ASP A 323 23.77 -17.00 -11.96
N PHE A 324 23.38 -16.56 -10.76
CA PHE A 324 23.09 -17.49 -9.66
C PHE A 324 21.94 -18.44 -10.02
N ILE A 325 20.84 -17.96 -10.58
CA ILE A 325 19.70 -18.80 -11.00
C ILE A 325 20.16 -19.86 -12.01
N ILE A 326 20.96 -19.45 -13.00
CA ILE A 326 21.36 -20.29 -14.12
C ILE A 326 22.59 -21.15 -13.85
N ASN A 327 23.48 -20.80 -12.92
CA ASN A 327 24.79 -21.44 -12.73
C ASN A 327 25.19 -21.65 -11.26
N GLY A 328 24.34 -21.34 -10.28
CA GLY A 328 24.71 -21.35 -8.85
C GLY A 328 25.15 -22.71 -8.30
N ASP A 329 24.66 -23.81 -8.89
CA ASP A 329 25.06 -25.21 -8.64
C ASP A 329 26.45 -25.56 -9.19
N LEU A 330 27.06 -24.69 -10.00
CA LEU A 330 28.41 -24.85 -10.58
C LEU A 330 29.39 -23.77 -10.09
N SER A 331 29.02 -23.03 -9.03
CA SER A 331 29.82 -21.89 -8.56
C SER A 331 31.17 -22.27 -7.95
N GLY A 332 31.34 -23.53 -7.51
CA GLY A 332 32.52 -23.99 -6.78
C GLY A 332 32.53 -23.58 -5.30
N ASP A 333 31.55 -22.79 -4.87
CA ASP A 333 31.32 -22.43 -3.48
C ASP A 333 30.21 -23.31 -2.90
N LYS A 334 30.57 -24.15 -1.93
CA LYS A 334 29.65 -25.12 -1.31
C LYS A 334 28.43 -24.46 -0.66
N GLU A 335 28.56 -23.25 -0.14
CA GLU A 335 27.43 -22.54 0.46
C GLU A 335 26.43 -22.12 -0.62
N LEU A 336 26.93 -21.52 -1.72
CA LEU A 336 26.09 -21.10 -2.85
C LEU A 336 25.43 -22.29 -3.55
N GLU A 337 26.16 -23.38 -3.76
CA GLU A 337 25.63 -24.62 -4.36
C GLU A 337 24.52 -25.23 -3.50
N SER A 338 24.70 -25.22 -2.17
CA SER A 338 23.68 -25.69 -1.22
C SER A 338 22.44 -24.81 -1.23
N LEU A 339 22.61 -23.48 -1.25
CA LEU A 339 21.50 -22.52 -1.32
C LEU A 339 20.74 -22.64 -2.65
N HIS A 340 21.45 -22.79 -3.76
CA HIS A 340 20.86 -23.00 -5.08
C HIS A 340 20.03 -24.28 -5.11
N SER A 341 20.61 -25.39 -4.66
CA SER A 341 19.95 -26.70 -4.61
C SER A 341 18.72 -26.69 -3.71
N ALA A 342 18.72 -25.91 -2.61
CA ALA A 342 17.57 -25.76 -1.74
C ALA A 342 16.42 -24.99 -2.41
N LEU A 343 16.75 -23.97 -3.21
CA LEU A 343 15.79 -23.09 -3.85
C LEU A 343 15.22 -23.66 -5.17
N TYR A 344 16.06 -24.32 -5.97
CA TYR A 344 15.74 -24.87 -7.30
C TYR A 344 15.91 -26.39 -7.35
N ASN A 345 15.26 -27.08 -6.42
CA ASN A 345 15.32 -28.54 -6.31
C ASN A 345 14.48 -29.26 -7.38
N ASN A 346 14.51 -30.61 -7.37
CA ASN A 346 13.75 -31.43 -8.31
C ASN A 346 12.23 -31.25 -8.17
N ASP A 347 11.72 -30.86 -7.00
CA ASP A 347 10.29 -30.67 -6.78
C ASP A 347 9.84 -29.22 -7.02
N LEU A 348 10.66 -28.41 -7.72
CA LEU A 348 10.41 -27.00 -8.01
C LEU A 348 8.97 -26.81 -8.49
N ASP A 349 8.15 -26.18 -7.66
CA ASP A 349 6.74 -25.87 -7.88
C ASP A 349 5.92 -27.02 -8.50
N LEU A 350 6.20 -28.27 -8.11
CA LEU A 350 5.55 -29.50 -8.59
C LEU A 350 5.92 -29.93 -10.02
N TYR A 351 7.00 -29.40 -10.60
CA TYR A 351 7.48 -29.76 -11.94
C TYR A 351 8.33 -31.05 -12.00
N LEU A 352 8.58 -31.71 -10.86
CA LEU A 352 9.17 -33.06 -10.76
C LEU A 352 10.40 -33.30 -11.68
N GLY A 353 11.36 -32.39 -11.62
CA GLY A 353 12.65 -32.48 -12.32
C GLY A 353 12.66 -31.91 -13.73
N TYR A 354 11.52 -31.47 -14.26
CA TYR A 354 11.40 -30.90 -15.60
C TYR A 354 12.31 -29.68 -15.80
N PHE A 355 12.32 -28.75 -14.83
CA PHE A 355 13.19 -27.57 -14.90
C PHE A 355 14.67 -27.96 -14.98
N LYS A 356 15.14 -28.87 -14.10
CA LYS A 356 16.54 -29.31 -14.09
C LYS A 356 16.95 -29.92 -15.43
N LYS A 357 16.09 -30.76 -16.02
CA LYS A 357 16.33 -31.33 -17.35
C LYS A 357 16.44 -30.25 -18.44
N ARG A 358 15.58 -29.23 -18.40
CA ARG A 358 15.68 -28.10 -19.35
C ARG A 358 16.95 -27.28 -19.12
N LEU A 359 17.35 -27.06 -17.87
CA LEU A 359 18.58 -26.34 -17.53
C LEU A 359 19.83 -27.06 -18.04
N GLU A 360 19.90 -28.38 -17.90
CA GLU A 360 20.96 -29.22 -18.47
C GLU A 360 21.02 -29.10 -20.00
N MET A 361 19.86 -29.09 -20.67
CA MET A 361 19.78 -28.91 -22.13
C MET A 361 20.24 -27.51 -22.58
N TYR A 362 19.87 -26.47 -21.83
CA TYR A 362 20.27 -25.09 -22.12
C TYR A 362 21.78 -24.87 -22.01
N ARG A 363 22.43 -25.53 -21.04
CA ARG A 363 23.89 -25.45 -20.84
C ARG A 363 24.70 -26.27 -21.86
N ASP A 364 24.08 -27.21 -22.57
CA ASP A 364 24.75 -28.03 -23.59
C ASP A 364 24.85 -27.25 -24.92
N HIS A 365 25.99 -26.57 -25.12
CA HIS A 365 26.29 -25.74 -26.28
C HIS A 365 26.36 -26.48 -27.63
N ASN A 366 26.15 -27.80 -27.68
CA ASN A 366 26.28 -28.62 -28.90
C ASN A 366 25.01 -28.71 -29.76
N LYS A 367 23.91 -28.07 -29.37
CA LYS A 367 22.67 -28.03 -30.15
C LYS A 367 22.39 -26.60 -30.60
N ASP A 368 21.98 -26.44 -31.86
CA ASP A 368 21.28 -25.25 -32.36
C ASP A 368 20.04 -25.01 -31.49
N SER A 369 20.22 -24.33 -30.37
CA SER A 369 19.25 -24.27 -29.29
C SER A 369 18.35 -23.05 -29.50
N ASN A 370 17.25 -23.27 -30.22
CA ASN A 370 16.04 -22.47 -30.04
C ASN A 370 15.40 -22.80 -28.66
N ASP A 371 16.18 -22.82 -27.58
CA ASP A 371 15.67 -23.12 -26.24
C ASP A 371 15.06 -21.87 -25.62
N THR A 372 13.77 -21.94 -25.34
CA THR A 372 12.95 -20.90 -24.72
C THR A 372 13.06 -20.90 -23.19
N LEU A 373 14.01 -21.63 -22.59
CA LEU A 373 14.15 -21.73 -21.12
C LEU A 373 14.18 -20.36 -20.46
N ILE A 374 15.01 -19.43 -20.97
CA ILE A 374 15.12 -18.08 -20.40
C ILE A 374 13.76 -17.39 -20.46
N ASP A 375 13.13 -17.35 -21.63
CA ASP A 375 11.86 -16.65 -21.84
C ASP A 375 10.72 -17.22 -20.98
N GLU A 376 10.70 -18.54 -20.77
CA GLU A 376 9.68 -19.21 -19.99
C GLU A 376 9.92 -19.17 -18.48
N TRP A 377 11.18 -19.31 -18.04
CA TRP A 377 11.49 -19.57 -16.63
C TRP A 377 12.11 -18.39 -15.90
N ILE A 378 12.93 -17.55 -16.54
CA ILE A 378 13.79 -16.63 -15.79
C ILE A 378 12.99 -15.68 -14.91
N SER A 379 11.91 -15.10 -15.45
CA SER A 379 11.04 -14.16 -14.73
C SER A 379 10.35 -14.83 -13.55
N LYS A 380 9.94 -16.10 -13.72
CA LYS A 380 9.36 -16.93 -12.66
C LYS A 380 10.38 -17.20 -11.55
N LEU A 381 11.58 -17.61 -11.91
CA LEU A 381 12.64 -17.95 -10.95
C LEU A 381 13.20 -16.72 -10.21
N ARG A 382 13.21 -15.55 -10.85
CA ARG A 382 13.50 -14.26 -10.22
C ARG A 382 12.50 -13.91 -9.12
N ARG A 383 11.19 -14.08 -9.38
CA ARG A 383 10.16 -13.88 -8.34
C ARG A 383 10.33 -14.87 -7.19
N LYS A 384 10.59 -16.14 -7.50
CA LYS A 384 10.89 -17.15 -6.47
C LYS A 384 12.11 -16.76 -5.65
N PHE A 385 13.19 -16.32 -6.29
CA PHE A 385 14.40 -15.82 -5.64
C PHE A 385 14.08 -14.67 -4.69
N TYR A 386 13.34 -13.67 -5.19
CA TYR A 386 12.96 -12.48 -4.43
C TYR A 386 12.26 -12.83 -3.12
N PHE A 387 11.31 -13.78 -3.13
CA PHE A 387 10.58 -14.17 -1.93
C PHE A 387 11.28 -15.22 -1.06
N GLU A 388 12.01 -16.20 -1.62
CA GLU A 388 12.49 -17.36 -0.86
C GLU A 388 14.01 -17.40 -0.60
N PHE A 389 14.82 -16.58 -1.28
CA PHE A 389 16.28 -16.64 -1.07
C PHE A 389 16.67 -16.12 0.33
N PRO A 390 17.34 -16.90 1.20
CA PRO A 390 17.40 -16.56 2.63
C PRO A 390 18.49 -15.55 3.04
N ASN A 391 19.46 -15.20 2.18
CA ASN A 391 20.67 -14.47 2.58
C ASN A 391 20.84 -13.11 1.87
N GLU A 392 20.38 -12.02 2.48
CA GLU A 392 20.49 -10.66 1.91
C GLU A 392 21.92 -10.12 1.77
N VAL A 393 22.90 -10.71 2.48
CA VAL A 393 24.30 -10.26 2.42
C VAL A 393 24.95 -10.70 1.10
N LEU A 394 24.60 -11.90 0.64
CA LEU A 394 25.13 -12.44 -0.63
C LEU A 394 24.50 -11.76 -1.84
N PHE A 395 23.21 -11.43 -1.76
CA PHE A 395 22.46 -10.79 -2.83
C PHE A 395 21.43 -9.81 -2.24
N ASN A 396 21.47 -8.56 -2.71
CA ASN A 396 20.45 -7.58 -2.36
C ASN A 396 19.20 -7.79 -3.24
N ARG A 397 18.19 -8.50 -2.76
CA ARG A 397 16.95 -8.75 -3.53
C ARG A 397 16.24 -7.46 -3.95
N LYS A 398 16.36 -6.38 -3.17
CA LYS A 398 15.66 -5.11 -3.43
C LYS A 398 16.20 -4.39 -4.64
N SER A 399 17.37 -4.78 -5.18
CA SER A 399 17.81 -4.27 -6.48
C SER A 399 16.97 -4.79 -7.65
N MET A 400 16.09 -5.77 -7.42
CA MET A 400 15.20 -6.32 -8.44
C MET A 400 13.91 -5.51 -8.63
N ILE A 401 13.57 -4.61 -7.69
CA ILE A 401 12.41 -3.71 -7.81
C ILE A 401 12.82 -2.37 -8.42
N PRO A 402 11.91 -1.61 -9.07
CA PRO A 402 12.27 -0.40 -9.84
C PRO A 402 12.66 0.83 -9.00
N PHE A 403 12.94 0.66 -7.69
CA PHE A 403 13.31 1.72 -6.75
C PHE A 403 14.71 1.46 -6.20
N GLN A 404 15.70 2.23 -6.66
CA GLN A 404 17.10 2.03 -6.31
C GLN A 404 17.39 2.48 -4.88
N TYR A 405 16.70 3.52 -4.41
CA TYR A 405 16.94 4.14 -3.10
C TYR A 405 15.92 3.71 -2.03
N ILE A 406 15.21 2.60 -2.26
CA ILE A 406 14.20 2.08 -1.32
C ILE A 406 14.78 1.78 0.06
N ASN A 407 16.02 1.28 0.13
CA ASN A 407 16.67 0.96 1.40
C ASN A 407 16.98 2.22 2.19
N GLU A 408 17.47 3.25 1.52
CA GLU A 408 17.75 4.56 2.09
C GLU A 408 16.46 5.21 2.59
N TYR A 409 15.37 5.11 1.82
CA TYR A 409 14.05 5.61 2.21
C TYR A 409 13.52 4.92 3.47
N ASP A 410 13.53 3.59 3.47
CA ASP A 410 13.06 2.77 4.59
C ASP A 410 13.88 3.03 5.87
N GLN A 411 15.20 3.18 5.74
CA GLN A 411 16.10 3.50 6.86
C GLN A 411 15.94 4.92 7.41
N MET A 412 15.20 5.82 6.74
CA MET A 412 14.95 7.17 7.26
C MET A 412 13.84 7.19 8.31
N PHE A 413 12.95 6.20 8.36
CA PHE A 413 11.93 6.11 9.41
C PHE A 413 12.59 5.79 10.76
N ASP A 414 12.10 6.42 11.84
CA ASP A 414 12.66 6.31 13.19
C ASP A 414 14.16 6.65 13.34
N ASN A 415 14.79 7.28 12.32
CA ASN A 415 16.23 7.56 12.31
C ASN A 415 16.55 9.01 11.90
N LEU A 416 16.71 9.89 12.91
CA LEU A 416 17.07 11.29 12.71
C LEU A 416 18.41 11.49 12.00
N ILE A 417 19.41 10.62 12.27
CA ILE A 417 20.74 10.74 11.68
C ILE A 417 20.68 10.47 10.18
N LYS A 418 19.98 9.40 9.78
CA LYS A 418 19.75 9.08 8.36
C LYS A 418 19.00 10.21 7.66
N ARG A 419 17.95 10.77 8.27
CA ARG A 419 17.24 11.94 7.73
C ARG A 419 18.16 13.15 7.52
N MET A 420 19.05 13.43 8.47
CA MET A 420 20.03 14.53 8.33
C MET A 420 21.05 14.29 7.21
N HIS A 421 21.50 13.05 7.02
CA HIS A 421 22.40 12.69 5.92
C HIS A 421 21.71 12.82 4.57
N SER A 422 20.51 12.24 4.42
CA SER A 422 19.72 12.30 3.19
C SER A 422 19.30 13.72 2.82
N ARG A 423 19.18 14.64 3.80
CA ARG A 423 18.80 16.05 3.55
C ARG A 423 19.68 16.73 2.51
N LYS A 424 21.01 16.50 2.56
CA LYS A 424 21.93 17.11 1.61
C LYS A 424 21.66 16.62 0.18
N ASP A 425 21.46 15.32 0.03
CA ASP A 425 21.20 14.70 -1.26
C ASP A 425 19.86 15.15 -1.84
N ILE A 426 18.83 15.26 -1.01
CA ILE A 426 17.52 15.77 -1.42
C ILE A 426 17.61 17.25 -1.83
N ILE A 427 18.33 18.10 -1.09
CA ILE A 427 18.54 19.52 -1.47
C ILE A 427 19.24 19.62 -2.83
N ASN A 428 20.26 18.81 -3.08
CA ASN A 428 20.95 18.79 -4.37
C ASN A 428 20.02 18.32 -5.51
N GLY A 429 19.19 17.29 -5.24
CA GLY A 429 18.14 16.86 -6.16
C GLY A 429 17.16 17.98 -6.49
N LEU A 430 16.72 18.75 -5.48
CA LEU A 430 15.84 19.90 -5.65
C LEU A 430 16.49 21.02 -6.44
N ASN A 431 17.74 21.38 -6.15
CA ASN A 431 18.46 22.39 -6.90
C ASN A 431 18.56 22.05 -8.40
N ARG A 432 18.76 20.77 -8.72
CA ARG A 432 18.78 20.28 -10.11
C ARG A 432 17.38 20.27 -10.73
N SER A 433 16.35 19.91 -9.97
CA SER A 433 14.95 19.96 -10.42
C SER A 433 14.49 21.40 -10.69
N PHE A 434 14.71 22.32 -9.76
CA PHE A 434 14.25 23.72 -9.84
C PHE A 434 14.90 24.49 -10.99
N SER A 435 16.19 24.23 -11.24
CA SER A 435 16.95 24.86 -12.32
C SER A 435 16.84 24.11 -13.64
N LYS A 436 16.45 22.83 -13.64
CA LYS A 436 16.56 21.90 -14.77
C LYS A 436 17.98 21.81 -15.34
N ARG A 437 19.00 22.05 -14.49
CA ARG A 437 20.43 22.04 -14.84
C ARG A 437 21.23 21.16 -13.87
N LEU A 438 22.42 20.77 -14.29
CA LEU A 438 23.37 20.03 -13.45
C LEU A 438 24.09 21.02 -12.51
N VAL A 439 23.48 21.30 -11.36
CA VAL A 439 24.02 22.21 -10.34
C VAL A 439 25.06 21.49 -9.48
N SER A 440 26.13 22.22 -9.12
CA SER A 440 27.14 21.76 -8.17
C SER A 440 26.52 21.46 -6.80
N PRO A 441 26.95 20.40 -6.10
CA PRO A 441 26.47 20.11 -4.74
C PRO A 441 26.64 21.31 -3.80
N SER A 442 25.60 21.63 -3.04
CA SER A 442 25.55 22.76 -2.10
C SER A 442 24.91 22.36 -0.78
N GLN A 443 25.09 23.19 0.26
CA GLN A 443 24.35 23.12 1.51
C GLN A 443 23.17 24.11 1.56
N GLN A 444 22.84 24.72 0.42
CA GLN A 444 21.74 25.66 0.29
C GLN A 444 20.78 25.19 -0.80
N LEU A 445 19.50 25.44 -0.57
CA LEU A 445 18.43 25.25 -1.54
C LEU A 445 18.22 26.55 -2.31
N TYR A 446 18.21 26.46 -3.64
CA TYR A 446 18.12 27.58 -4.57
C TYR A 446 16.75 27.59 -5.25
N ALA A 447 15.85 28.49 -4.84
CA ALA A 447 14.58 28.66 -5.54
C ALA A 447 14.78 29.53 -6.79
N THR A 448 14.92 28.87 -7.94
CA THR A 448 15.26 29.52 -9.21
C THR A 448 14.04 29.77 -10.10
N ASN A 449 14.07 30.84 -10.88
CA ASN A 449 13.15 31.02 -12.01
C ASN A 449 13.71 30.41 -13.30
N GLU A 450 12.98 30.54 -14.41
CA GLU A 450 13.36 30.02 -15.73
C GLU A 450 14.67 30.63 -16.28
N ASN A 451 15.00 31.84 -15.84
CA ASN A 451 16.22 32.56 -16.22
C ASN A 451 17.41 32.25 -15.32
N LEU A 452 17.30 31.23 -14.46
CA LEU A 452 18.33 30.81 -13.50
C LEU A 452 18.67 31.87 -12.43
N MET A 453 17.82 32.88 -12.26
CA MET A 453 17.90 33.82 -11.15
C MET A 453 17.37 33.14 -9.88
N ILE A 454 18.13 33.28 -8.80
CA ILE A 454 17.79 32.71 -7.49
C ILE A 454 17.01 33.78 -6.71
N HIS A 455 15.72 33.53 -6.47
CA HIS A 455 14.87 34.43 -5.70
C HIS A 455 14.91 34.14 -4.20
N SER A 456 15.27 32.92 -3.81
CA SER A 456 15.38 32.52 -2.41
C SER A 456 16.59 31.60 -2.22
N LEU A 457 17.42 31.95 -1.24
CA LEU A 457 18.56 31.17 -0.77
C LEU A 457 18.22 30.63 0.62
N VAL A 458 17.96 29.33 0.72
CA VAL A 458 17.56 28.70 1.98
C VAL A 458 18.70 27.80 2.49
N PRO A 459 19.34 28.12 3.63
CA PRO A 459 20.32 27.23 4.25
C PRO A 459 19.73 25.87 4.60
N SER A 460 20.52 24.79 4.50
CA SER A 460 20.08 23.43 4.84
C SER A 460 19.55 23.29 6.28
N THR A 461 19.95 24.16 7.20
CA THR A 461 19.44 24.20 8.58
C THR A 461 17.95 24.59 8.66
N GLN A 462 17.45 25.34 7.67
CA GLN A 462 16.05 25.75 7.56
C GLN A 462 15.19 24.78 6.74
N VAL A 463 15.83 23.75 6.17
CA VAL A 463 15.16 22.63 5.50
C VAL A 463 15.06 21.47 6.48
N ILE A 464 13.84 21.12 6.86
CA ILE A 464 13.55 20.08 7.84
C ILE A 464 12.79 18.96 7.15
N ILE A 465 13.20 17.72 7.39
CA ILE A 465 12.51 16.52 6.93
C ILE A 465 11.83 15.91 8.15
N GLU A 466 10.52 16.06 8.21
CA GLU A 466 9.66 15.53 9.26
C GLU A 466 9.09 14.19 8.83
N GLU A 467 9.08 13.21 9.73
CA GLU A 467 8.36 11.96 9.54
C GLU A 467 6.85 12.20 9.70
N GLU A 468 6.03 11.48 8.93
CA GLU A 468 4.59 11.45 9.17
C GLU A 468 4.28 10.95 10.59
N ASN A 469 3.27 11.53 11.23
CA ASN A 469 2.94 11.17 12.61
C ASN A 469 2.25 9.81 12.67
N THR A 470 2.61 9.00 13.66
CA THR A 470 1.81 7.82 14.03
C THR A 470 0.42 8.21 14.50
N ARG A 471 -0.54 7.28 14.37
CA ARG A 471 -1.91 7.45 14.80
C ARG A 471 -2.32 6.37 15.79
N ASN A 472 -3.06 6.79 16.82
CA ASN A 472 -3.56 5.90 17.86
C ASN A 472 -5.00 5.45 17.61
N ASP A 473 -5.74 6.18 16.77
CA ASP A 473 -7.14 5.92 16.43
C ASP A 473 -7.31 4.89 15.31
N ILE A 474 -6.28 4.63 14.50
CA ILE A 474 -6.33 3.69 13.38
C ILE A 474 -5.02 2.89 13.24
N ASP A 475 -5.06 1.78 12.49
CA ASP A 475 -3.88 1.01 12.09
C ASP A 475 -3.08 1.79 11.03
N HIS A 476 -2.18 2.67 11.47
CA HIS A 476 -1.36 3.51 10.59
C HIS A 476 0.11 3.44 10.99
N LEU A 477 0.95 3.10 10.02
CA LEU A 477 2.40 3.26 10.07
C LEU A 477 2.82 4.44 9.19
N PRO A 478 3.68 5.35 9.66
CA PRO A 478 4.22 6.44 8.84
C PRO A 478 4.76 5.90 7.53
N SER A 479 4.30 6.40 6.37
CA SER A 479 4.75 5.89 5.07
C SER A 479 5.34 6.97 4.17
N ARG A 480 5.40 8.21 4.66
CA ARG A 480 6.01 9.33 3.96
C ARG A 480 6.70 10.29 4.91
N PHE A 481 7.48 11.17 4.30
CA PHE A 481 8.06 12.31 4.97
C PHE A 481 7.37 13.59 4.50
N TYR A 482 7.62 14.67 5.22
CA TYR A 482 7.30 16.00 4.78
C TYR A 482 8.53 16.88 4.86
N MET A 483 8.82 17.58 3.77
CA MET A 483 9.82 18.62 3.75
C MET A 483 9.18 19.95 4.15
N ALA A 484 9.68 20.55 5.23
CA ALA A 484 9.32 21.89 5.65
C ALA A 484 10.47 22.87 5.38
N VAL A 485 10.16 23.98 4.72
CA VAL A 485 11.07 25.13 4.51
C VAL A 485 10.57 26.31 5.33
N ASN A 486 11.47 26.90 6.13
CA ASN A 486 11.18 28.05 6.99
C ASN A 486 9.99 27.83 7.95
N HIS A 487 9.70 26.57 8.30
CA HIS A 487 8.52 26.14 9.09
C HIS A 487 7.16 26.58 8.53
N LYS A 488 7.10 27.10 7.30
CA LYS A 488 5.88 27.65 6.71
C LYS A 488 5.39 26.84 5.51
N ILE A 489 6.33 26.43 4.66
CA ILE A 489 6.02 25.77 3.39
C ILE A 489 6.30 24.30 3.58
N LYS A 490 5.31 23.44 3.31
CA LYS A 490 5.39 22.00 3.58
C LYS A 490 4.99 21.22 2.33
N MET A 491 5.83 20.28 1.92
CA MET A 491 5.60 19.41 0.77
C MET A 491 5.74 17.94 1.18
N PRO A 492 4.82 17.04 0.77
CA PRO A 492 4.98 15.61 0.99
C PRO A 492 6.14 15.05 0.17
N VAL A 493 6.87 14.11 0.77
CA VAL A 493 7.96 13.35 0.14
C VAL A 493 7.67 11.87 0.33
N ASP A 494 6.89 11.33 -0.59
CA ASP A 494 6.68 9.89 -0.74
C ASP A 494 7.89 9.23 -1.41
N LEU A 495 7.84 7.92 -1.64
CA LEU A 495 8.95 7.22 -2.28
C LEU A 495 9.18 7.64 -3.73
N HIS A 496 8.14 8.02 -4.49
CA HIS A 496 8.33 8.49 -5.86
C HIS A 496 9.12 9.80 -5.90
N VAL A 497 8.74 10.77 -5.06
CA VAL A 497 9.42 12.06 -4.96
C VAL A 497 10.85 11.86 -4.45
N PHE A 498 11.04 11.00 -3.46
CA PHE A 498 12.38 10.70 -2.94
C PHE A 498 13.27 10.06 -4.00
N GLU A 499 12.80 9.00 -4.67
CA GLU A 499 13.54 8.32 -5.75
C GLU A 499 13.92 9.31 -6.86
N TYR A 500 13.00 10.20 -7.25
CA TYR A 500 13.25 11.26 -8.23
C TYR A 500 14.41 12.16 -7.83
N LEU A 501 14.35 12.71 -6.63
CA LEU A 501 15.36 13.65 -6.14
C LEU A 501 16.72 12.96 -5.95
N MET A 502 16.75 11.71 -5.48
CA MET A 502 17.98 10.93 -5.32
C MET A 502 18.62 10.57 -6.67
N ARG A 503 17.83 10.23 -7.69
CA ARG A 503 18.33 10.02 -9.06
C ARG A 503 18.89 11.29 -9.66
N LEU A 504 18.19 12.42 -9.50
CA LEU A 504 18.67 13.72 -9.95
C LEU A 504 19.98 14.10 -9.27
N ASN A 505 20.12 13.87 -7.97
CA ASN A 505 21.36 14.10 -7.23
C ASN A 505 22.54 13.27 -7.77
N ASN A 506 22.29 12.03 -8.20
CA ASN A 506 23.33 11.19 -8.81
C ASN A 506 23.57 11.48 -10.30
N GLY A 507 22.83 12.41 -10.90
CA GLY A 507 23.02 12.83 -12.29
C GLY A 507 22.35 11.92 -13.32
N ASN A 508 21.44 11.04 -12.88
CA ASN A 508 20.61 10.23 -13.77
C ASN A 508 19.57 11.11 -14.48
N THR A 509 19.18 10.70 -15.70
CA THR A 509 18.23 11.46 -16.53
C THR A 509 16.79 11.37 -16.02
N HIS A 510 15.98 12.37 -16.37
CA HIS A 510 14.56 12.55 -16.03
C HIS A 510 13.63 11.40 -16.48
N ASN A 511 14.14 10.41 -17.21
CA ASN A 511 13.36 9.54 -18.09
C ASN A 511 12.41 8.53 -17.38
N ILE A 512 12.36 8.48 -16.05
CA ILE A 512 11.68 7.40 -15.33
C ILE A 512 10.49 7.87 -14.47
N LEU A 513 10.20 9.17 -14.33
CA LEU A 513 9.32 9.59 -13.23
C LEU A 513 8.27 10.65 -13.61
N LYS A 514 7.09 10.46 -13.00
CA LYS A 514 5.77 11.04 -13.26
C LYS A 514 5.77 12.57 -13.41
N GLU A 515 5.01 13.07 -14.39
CA GLU A 515 4.64 14.49 -14.54
C GLU A 515 4.12 15.08 -13.22
N ASP A 516 3.40 14.29 -12.42
CA ASP A 516 2.89 14.67 -11.10
C ASP A 516 4.00 15.13 -10.12
N VAL A 517 5.18 14.49 -10.16
CA VAL A 517 6.32 14.87 -9.32
C VAL A 517 6.86 16.22 -9.74
N GLU A 518 7.00 16.47 -11.05
CA GLU A 518 7.47 17.76 -11.56
C GLU A 518 6.50 18.89 -11.21
N ILE A 519 5.19 18.66 -11.36
CA ILE A 519 4.15 19.63 -10.97
C ILE A 519 4.22 19.94 -9.46
N LEU A 520 4.41 18.92 -8.62
CA LEU A 520 4.56 19.09 -7.17
C LEU A 520 5.79 19.94 -6.83
N LEU A 521 6.94 19.62 -7.43
CA LEU A 521 8.20 20.33 -7.18
C LEU A 521 8.16 21.77 -7.70
N ASP A 522 7.57 22.02 -8.86
CA ASP A 522 7.39 23.37 -9.40
C ASP A 522 6.42 24.19 -8.54
N THR A 523 5.34 23.58 -8.04
CA THR A 523 4.42 24.24 -7.10
C THR A 523 5.14 24.63 -5.81
N PHE A 524 5.92 23.70 -5.24
CA PHE A 524 6.71 23.94 -4.03
C PHE A 524 7.76 25.04 -4.24
N LYS A 525 8.48 25.02 -5.38
CA LYS A 525 9.41 26.09 -5.78
C LYS A 525 8.73 27.45 -5.81
N ASN A 526 7.58 27.54 -6.47
CA ASN A 526 6.83 28.78 -6.60
C ASN A 526 6.32 29.31 -5.25
N GLU A 527 5.91 28.41 -4.33
CA GLU A 527 5.56 28.80 -2.97
C GLU A 527 6.77 29.36 -2.20
N ILE A 528 7.96 28.79 -2.38
CA ILE A 528 9.20 29.32 -1.76
C ILE A 528 9.50 30.72 -2.29
N ILE A 529 9.43 30.93 -3.61
CA ILE A 529 9.66 32.23 -4.25
C ILE A 529 8.65 33.28 -3.78
N LYS A 530 7.38 32.89 -3.64
CA LYS A 530 6.32 33.81 -3.20
C LYS A 530 6.52 34.30 -1.76
N ASN A 531 7.18 33.51 -0.92
CA ASN A 531 7.41 33.82 0.49
C ASN A 531 8.83 34.29 0.80
N SER A 532 9.65 34.57 -0.22
CA SER A 532 10.99 35.13 -0.06
C SER A 532 11.01 36.65 -0.21
N GLU A 533 11.77 37.32 0.64
CA GLU A 533 12.10 38.74 0.49
C GLU A 533 13.36 38.86 -0.37
N GLN A 534 13.31 39.68 -1.42
CA GLN A 534 14.47 39.92 -2.30
C GLN A 534 15.30 41.08 -1.79
N ASP A 535 16.62 40.89 -1.75
CA ASP A 535 17.55 42.00 -1.61
C ASP A 535 17.60 42.79 -2.92
N GLN A 536 17.34 44.09 -2.86
CA GLN A 536 17.29 44.95 -4.04
C GLN A 536 18.68 45.23 -4.63
N PHE A 537 19.75 44.94 -3.88
CA PHE A 537 21.13 45.30 -4.24
C PHE A 537 21.98 44.10 -4.67
N VAL A 538 21.48 42.87 -4.52
CA VAL A 538 22.22 41.64 -4.85
C VAL A 538 21.39 40.75 -5.78
N LEU A 539 21.87 40.60 -7.01
CA LEU A 539 21.33 39.68 -7.99
C LEU A 539 22.04 38.31 -7.84
N ASN A 540 21.31 37.34 -7.32
CA ASN A 540 21.79 35.96 -7.20
C ASN A 540 21.42 35.15 -8.45
N ILE A 541 22.40 34.49 -9.08
CA ILE A 541 22.17 33.67 -10.28
C ILE A 541 22.89 32.33 -10.20
N LEU A 542 22.44 31.37 -11.01
CA LEU A 542 23.24 30.19 -11.34
C LEU A 542 23.93 30.41 -12.69
N ARG A 543 25.27 30.49 -12.70
CA ARG A 543 26.07 30.54 -13.94
C ARG A 543 26.75 29.22 -14.21
N LEU A 544 27.02 28.94 -15.49
CA LEU A 544 27.82 27.79 -15.90
C LEU A 544 29.30 28.04 -15.57
N ASP A 545 29.90 27.13 -14.79
CA ASP A 545 31.34 27.00 -14.61
C ASP A 545 31.88 26.13 -15.77
N SER A 546 32.58 26.74 -16.72
CA SER A 546 33.10 26.08 -17.91
C SER A 546 34.18 25.04 -17.61
N GLU A 547 34.88 25.14 -16.49
CA GLU A 547 35.92 24.16 -16.12
C GLU A 547 35.30 22.89 -15.53
N LYS A 548 34.24 23.04 -14.74
CA LYS A 548 33.56 21.92 -14.09
C LYS A 548 32.41 21.34 -14.92
N GLY A 549 31.89 22.08 -15.88
CA GLY A 549 30.67 21.72 -16.62
C GLY A 549 29.41 21.73 -15.74
N LEU A 550 29.44 22.46 -14.62
CA LEU A 550 28.37 22.52 -13.62
C LEU A 550 27.88 23.95 -13.43
N PHE A 551 26.61 24.10 -13.07
CA PHE A 551 26.08 25.40 -12.66
C PHE A 551 26.44 25.69 -11.20
N ILE A 552 26.95 26.89 -10.93
CA ILE A 552 27.36 27.37 -9.61
C ILE A 552 26.60 28.66 -9.27
N HIS A 553 26.36 28.88 -7.97
CA HIS A 553 25.83 30.14 -7.46
C HIS A 553 26.87 31.25 -7.64
N ASP A 554 26.41 32.41 -8.12
CA ASP A 554 27.18 33.63 -8.26
C ASP A 554 26.35 34.85 -7.82
N GLU A 555 27.02 35.86 -7.28
CA GLU A 555 26.42 37.08 -6.75
C GLU A 555 26.87 38.28 -7.57
N ILE A 556 25.91 39.01 -8.14
CA ILE A 556 26.15 40.24 -8.90
C ILE A 556 25.58 41.40 -8.09
N PHE A 557 26.44 42.30 -7.65
CA PHE A 557 26.02 43.53 -6.97
C PHE A 557 25.50 44.53 -8.01
N VAL A 558 24.31 45.08 -7.76
CA VAL A 558 23.68 46.08 -8.62
C VAL A 558 23.77 47.43 -7.90
N ASP A 559 24.50 48.37 -8.50
CA ASP A 559 24.70 49.74 -8.00
C ASP A 559 23.43 50.61 -8.10
#